data_AF-A0AB34H9N7-F1
#
_entry.id   AF-A0AB34H9N7-F1
#
_cell.length_a   1.000
_cell.length_b   1.000
_cell.length_c   1.000
_cell.angle_alpha   90.00
_cell.angle_beta   90.00
_cell.angle_gamma   90.00
#
_symmetry.space_group_name_H-M   'P 1'
#
loop_
_entity.id
_entity.type
_entity.pdbx_description
1 polymer ?
#
loop_
_entity_poly.entity_id
_entity_poly.type
_entity_poly.pdbx_seq_one_letter_code
_entity_poly.pdbx_strand_id
1 'polypeptide(L)'
;MSRMRWAVGPPRWPRTLGGPGWSAETRPSREPPPGSCLSLASDLPSGPSSIPRTFRGSLLFLSLFSPCLSWRRVLCIFFLPFISSGFAPRVKHRDNFVFENDQLKPGQRSFNWSHLTPLKLKDRSVGLQTEERAGRNPYFTLEGHEFLIFGGSIHYFRVPRVYWRDRLLKLRACGFNTVTTYVPWNLHEPERGRFDFSGNLDLEAFVLLAAEVGLWVILRPGPYICSEVDLGGLPSRLLQDPASQLRTTNHSFVEAINKYFDHLIARVVPLQYRKGGPVIAVQVENEYGSFYKDKAYMPYLHQALLRRGIVELLLTADNADAVARGHIKGVLATINIKTFNEDSLKHLYKVQSNKPILIMEYWVGWFDTWGNEHMVRNAEEVKNSVSEFIRLGISFNVYMFHGGTNFGFMNGATHIDRHRGVVTSYGSDGGWCLADYDALLTEAGDYTDKYFKLQELFKYIFGTQLPIYWRVTPLPLLPEPTPKTVYPSVDPSLYLPLWDALQYLNRPVISNIPLNMENLPINNGNGQSYGLVLYETTICSGGRLHADAQDMAQVFLNETSLGILADGFQNIDIPKITVCNSEI
;
A
#
# COMPACT_ATOMS: atom_id res chain seq x y z
N MET A 1 14.44 -45.79 -14.86
CA MET A 1 14.72 -45.00 -13.64
C MET A 1 13.49 -44.20 -13.29
N SER A 2 13.16 -44.05 -12.00
CA SER A 2 12.09 -43.15 -11.58
C SER A 2 12.66 -41.76 -11.30
N ARG A 3 12.46 -40.82 -12.23
CA ARG A 3 12.86 -39.41 -12.06
C ARG A 3 11.82 -38.72 -11.18
N MET A 4 12.23 -38.29 -10.00
CA MET A 4 11.40 -37.47 -9.14
C MET A 4 11.66 -35.99 -9.46
N ARG A 5 10.60 -35.25 -9.74
CA ARG A 5 10.68 -33.84 -10.17
C ARG A 5 9.76 -32.96 -9.33
N TRP A 6 10.21 -31.76 -8.99
CA TRP A 6 9.36 -30.73 -8.41
C TRP A 6 9.69 -29.34 -8.95
N ALA A 7 8.66 -28.55 -9.27
CA ALA A 7 8.81 -27.20 -9.82
C ALA A 7 8.38 -26.15 -8.79
N VAL A 8 9.29 -25.29 -8.33
CA VAL A 8 9.06 -24.30 -7.25
C VAL A 8 8.94 -22.88 -7.83
N GLY A 9 7.99 -22.09 -7.32
CA GLY A 9 7.78 -20.68 -7.65
C GLY A 9 8.71 -19.69 -6.91
N PRO A 10 8.40 -18.37 -6.96
CA PRO A 10 9.17 -17.33 -6.27
C PRO A 10 9.12 -17.47 -4.73
N PRO A 11 10.05 -16.80 -4.00
CA PRO A 11 10.34 -17.14 -2.61
C PRO A 11 9.32 -16.60 -1.59
N ARG A 12 9.27 -17.31 -0.46
CA ARG A 12 8.59 -16.85 0.75
C ARG A 12 9.25 -15.58 1.28
N TRP A 13 8.43 -14.60 1.64
CA TRP A 13 8.86 -13.43 2.39
C TRP A 13 9.56 -13.87 3.69
N PRO A 14 10.76 -13.34 4.00
CA PRO A 14 11.31 -13.47 5.34
C PRO A 14 10.26 -13.01 6.36
N ARG A 15 10.08 -13.74 7.46
CA ARG A 15 9.20 -13.35 8.61
C ARG A 15 9.64 -12.05 9.31
N THR A 16 10.55 -11.31 8.68
CA THR A 16 11.40 -10.26 9.21
C THR A 16 11.54 -9.11 8.21
N LEU A 17 10.50 -8.80 7.42
CA LEU A 17 10.47 -7.57 6.59
C LEU A 17 9.33 -6.60 6.91
N GLY A 18 8.28 -7.05 7.60
CA GLY A 18 7.27 -6.18 8.22
C GLY A 18 6.26 -5.56 7.26
N GLY A 19 5.09 -6.21 7.15
CA GLY A 19 3.80 -5.56 6.83
C GLY A 19 2.89 -5.66 8.07
N PRO A 20 1.86 -4.80 8.20
CA PRO A 20 1.06 -4.72 9.41
C PRO A 20 0.16 -5.95 9.60
N GLY A 21 0.46 -6.76 10.62
CA GLY A 21 -0.49 -7.74 11.16
C GLY A 21 -1.54 -7.04 12.01
N TRP A 22 -2.79 -7.03 11.56
CA TRP A 22 -3.91 -6.43 12.30
C TRP A 22 -4.67 -7.48 13.11
N SER A 23 -4.92 -7.18 14.37
CA SER A 23 -5.80 -7.97 15.24
C SER A 23 -7.27 -7.76 14.86
N ALA A 24 -7.93 -8.80 14.35
CA ALA A 24 -9.37 -8.76 14.14
C ALA A 24 -10.13 -8.96 15.47
N GLU A 25 -10.91 -7.97 15.90
CA GLU A 25 -11.92 -8.18 16.93
C GLU A 25 -13.08 -9.00 16.36
N THR A 26 -13.03 -10.32 16.54
CA THR A 26 -14.13 -11.21 16.18
C THR A 26 -15.34 -10.99 17.10
N ARG A 27 -16.47 -10.54 16.55
CA ARG A 27 -17.80 -10.80 17.15
C ARG A 27 -18.44 -12.01 16.45
N PRO A 28 -19.09 -12.92 17.20
CA PRO A 28 -19.58 -14.18 16.63
C PRO A 28 -20.78 -13.97 15.71
N SER A 29 -20.72 -14.58 14.54
CA SER A 29 -21.82 -14.68 13.58
C SER A 29 -22.94 -15.59 14.11
N ARG A 30 -24.20 -15.17 13.94
CA ARG A 30 -25.37 -16.06 14.03
C ARG A 30 -25.74 -16.51 12.62
N GLU A 31 -25.82 -17.82 12.41
CA GLU A 31 -26.27 -18.42 11.15
C GLU A 31 -27.79 -18.25 10.95
N PRO A 32 -28.26 -17.98 9.72
CA PRO A 32 -29.59 -18.31 9.26
C PRO A 32 -29.63 -19.67 8.53
N PRO A 33 -30.74 -20.43 8.57
CA PRO A 33 -30.84 -21.77 7.99
C PRO A 33 -31.01 -21.76 6.45
N PRO A 34 -30.76 -22.89 5.76
CA PRO A 34 -30.69 -22.94 4.29
C PRO A 34 -32.08 -22.92 3.63
N GLY A 35 -32.23 -22.09 2.60
CA GLY A 35 -33.40 -22.03 1.72
C GLY A 35 -33.03 -22.42 0.28
N SER A 36 -33.62 -23.50 -0.23
CA SER A 36 -33.41 -24.00 -1.59
C SER A 36 -34.15 -23.16 -2.64
N CYS A 37 -33.44 -22.69 -3.67
CA CYS A 37 -34.08 -22.11 -4.86
C CYS A 37 -34.52 -23.20 -5.85
N LEU A 38 -35.82 -23.25 -6.15
CA LEU A 38 -36.38 -23.95 -7.31
C LEU A 38 -37.33 -23.02 -8.08
N SER A 39 -37.52 -23.34 -9.36
CA SER A 39 -38.11 -22.52 -10.43
C SER A 39 -39.51 -21.96 -10.16
N LEU A 40 -39.73 -20.72 -10.62
CA LEU A 40 -41.04 -20.11 -10.80
C LEU A 40 -41.76 -20.65 -12.05
N ALA A 41 -43.01 -21.11 -11.88
CA ALA A 41 -43.96 -21.27 -12.99
C ALA A 41 -45.42 -21.13 -12.50
N SER A 42 -46.14 -20.17 -13.10
CA SER A 42 -47.58 -20.16 -13.46
C SER A 42 -48.70 -20.54 -12.45
N ASP A 43 -49.67 -19.62 -12.37
CA ASP A 43 -51.13 -19.80 -12.31
C ASP A 43 -51.94 -19.66 -10.99
N LEU A 44 -53.13 -19.09 -11.20
CA LEU A 44 -54.19 -18.60 -10.30
C LEU A 44 -55.38 -19.60 -10.28
N PRO A 45 -56.54 -19.33 -9.64
CA PRO A 45 -56.77 -18.94 -8.24
C PRO A 45 -57.95 -19.71 -7.57
N SER A 46 -58.05 -19.68 -6.24
CA SER A 46 -59.35 -19.83 -5.53
C SER A 46 -59.30 -19.37 -4.07
N GLY A 47 -60.30 -18.59 -3.63
CA GLY A 47 -60.57 -18.28 -2.21
C GLY A 47 -61.79 -19.07 -1.70
N PRO A 48 -62.56 -18.60 -0.69
CA PRO A 48 -62.38 -17.41 0.15
C PRO A 48 -62.67 -17.67 1.67
N SER A 49 -62.98 -16.60 2.43
CA SER A 49 -63.51 -16.54 3.84
C SER A 49 -62.46 -16.67 4.98
N SER A 50 -62.55 -15.95 6.11
CA SER A 50 -63.49 -14.89 6.56
C SER A 50 -62.90 -13.88 7.57
N ILE A 51 -63.52 -12.69 7.60
CA ILE A 51 -63.36 -11.46 8.42
C ILE A 51 -63.99 -11.66 9.86
N PRO A 52 -63.86 -10.81 10.94
CA PRO A 52 -63.15 -9.52 11.19
C PRO A 52 -62.30 -9.36 12.51
N ARG A 53 -61.59 -8.22 12.54
CA ARG A 53 -61.26 -7.28 13.67
C ARG A 53 -61.98 -7.45 15.04
N THR A 54 -61.27 -7.14 16.15
CA THR A 54 -61.59 -6.02 17.09
C THR A 54 -60.46 -5.64 18.07
N PHE A 55 -60.69 -4.63 18.91
CA PHE A 55 -59.76 -3.70 19.58
C PHE A 55 -59.63 -3.89 21.12
N ARG A 56 -58.65 -3.19 21.74
CA ARG A 56 -58.52 -2.78 23.19
C ARG A 56 -58.10 -3.83 24.24
N GLY A 57 -57.37 -3.36 25.28
CA GLY A 57 -57.58 -3.91 26.64
C GLY A 57 -56.41 -3.91 27.65
N SER A 58 -56.00 -2.74 28.12
CA SER A 58 -55.23 -2.41 29.34
C SER A 58 -55.31 -3.29 30.63
N LEU A 59 -54.15 -3.43 31.30
CA LEU A 59 -53.85 -3.22 32.76
C LEU A 59 -54.20 -4.22 33.92
N LEU A 60 -53.40 -4.07 35.01
CA LEU A 60 -53.47 -4.60 36.40
C LEU A 60 -52.92 -6.04 36.64
N PHE A 61 -52.27 -6.43 37.75
CA PHE A 61 -52.19 -5.97 39.18
C PHE A 61 -50.71 -5.83 39.66
N LEU A 62 -50.29 -4.92 40.57
CA LEU A 62 -50.33 -4.92 42.08
C LEU A 62 -49.77 -6.20 42.76
N SER A 63 -49.03 -6.22 43.90
CA SER A 63 -48.20 -5.25 44.66
C SER A 63 -47.59 -5.89 45.94
N LEU A 64 -46.33 -5.56 46.32
CA LEU A 64 -45.69 -5.65 47.68
C LEU A 64 -45.59 -7.04 48.39
N PHE A 65 -44.49 -7.48 49.01
CA PHE A 65 -43.91 -7.00 50.30
C PHE A 65 -42.52 -7.64 50.61
N SER A 66 -41.80 -7.10 51.61
CA SER A 66 -40.56 -7.66 52.22
C SER A 66 -40.70 -7.82 53.75
N PRO A 67 -39.76 -8.50 54.45
CA PRO A 67 -39.04 -7.82 55.56
C PRO A 67 -37.55 -8.23 55.77
N CYS A 68 -36.88 -7.57 56.74
CA CYS A 68 -35.42 -7.44 56.94
C CYS A 68 -34.82 -8.23 58.13
N LEU A 69 -33.47 -8.21 58.33
CA LEU A 69 -32.67 -8.22 59.60
C LEU A 69 -31.14 -8.35 59.29
N SER A 70 -30.13 -8.07 60.16
CA SER A 70 -29.73 -6.85 60.92
C SER A 70 -28.23 -6.94 61.39
N TRP A 71 -27.66 -5.88 61.99
CA TRP A 71 -26.21 -5.60 62.24
C TRP A 71 -25.75 -5.61 63.72
N ARG A 72 -24.41 -5.68 63.99
CA ARG A 72 -23.76 -5.13 65.24
C ARG A 72 -22.24 -4.77 65.13
N ARG A 73 -21.92 -3.45 65.23
CA ARG A 73 -20.79 -2.70 65.91
C ARG A 73 -19.29 -3.08 65.61
N VAL A 74 -18.25 -2.23 65.72
CA VAL A 74 -17.83 -1.18 66.72
C VAL A 74 -16.98 -0.03 66.08
N LEU A 75 -16.78 1.11 66.78
CA LEU A 75 -16.08 2.37 66.39
C LEU A 75 -14.53 2.39 66.57
N CYS A 76 -13.80 3.36 65.95
CA CYS A 76 -13.08 4.46 66.69
C CYS A 76 -12.28 5.50 65.83
N ILE A 77 -11.75 6.53 66.52
CA ILE A 77 -11.34 7.90 66.11
C ILE A 77 -9.94 8.19 66.75
N PHE A 78 -8.96 8.99 66.25
CA PHE A 78 -8.73 9.90 65.09
C PHE A 78 -7.20 10.10 64.87
N PHE A 79 -6.76 10.81 63.79
CA PHE A 79 -5.78 11.95 63.76
C PHE A 79 -5.00 12.13 62.43
N LEU A 80 -4.76 13.40 62.06
CA LEU A 80 -3.90 13.88 60.96
C LEU A 80 -2.44 14.12 61.43
N PRO A 81 -1.47 14.18 60.49
CA PRO A 81 -0.82 15.49 60.30
C PRO A 81 -0.55 15.89 58.84
N PHE A 82 -0.47 17.21 58.62
CA PHE A 82 0.02 17.88 57.41
C PHE A 82 1.56 17.88 57.33
N ILE A 83 2.12 17.99 56.13
CA ILE A 83 3.28 18.88 55.80
C ILE A 83 3.30 19.14 54.28
N SER A 84 3.93 20.25 53.89
CA SER A 84 3.75 21.01 52.63
C SER A 84 4.28 20.37 51.34
N SER A 85 3.57 20.61 50.23
CA SER A 85 4.12 20.53 48.87
C SER A 85 4.70 21.88 48.42
N GLY A 86 6.01 21.93 48.22
CA GLY A 86 6.72 23.09 47.69
C GLY A 86 6.75 23.13 46.15
N PHE A 87 6.75 24.35 45.62
CA PHE A 87 6.86 24.73 44.21
C PHE A 87 7.64 23.79 43.26
N ALA A 88 6.94 23.32 42.23
CA ALA A 88 7.51 23.00 40.92
C ALA A 88 6.51 23.43 39.83
N PRO A 89 6.92 24.11 38.74
CA PRO A 89 5.96 24.57 37.72
C PRO A 89 5.36 23.39 36.96
N ARG A 90 4.03 23.24 36.99
CA ARG A 90 3.34 22.36 36.05
C ARG A 90 3.56 22.89 34.62
N VAL A 91 4.28 22.11 33.80
CA VAL A 91 4.29 22.30 32.36
C VAL A 91 2.85 22.16 31.87
N LYS A 92 2.24 23.28 31.45
CA LYS A 92 0.94 23.23 30.76
C LYS A 92 1.17 22.60 29.39
N HIS A 93 0.61 21.41 29.18
CA HIS A 93 0.32 20.95 27.82
C HIS A 93 -0.56 22.01 27.14
N ARG A 94 -0.11 22.49 25.97
CA ARG A 94 -0.88 23.38 25.10
C ARG A 94 -1.72 22.52 24.16
N ASP A 95 -2.82 21.98 24.67
CA ASP A 95 -3.80 21.23 23.87
C ASP A 95 -4.74 22.21 23.11
N ASN A 96 -4.15 23.15 22.38
CA ASN A 96 -4.86 24.23 21.69
C ASN A 96 -4.60 24.18 20.18
N PHE A 97 -5.12 23.14 19.52
CA PHE A 97 -5.48 23.22 18.10
C PHE A 97 -6.91 23.77 18.01
N VAL A 98 -7.15 24.73 17.12
CA VAL A 98 -8.50 25.29 16.96
C VAL A 98 -9.27 24.42 15.98
N PHE A 99 -9.94 23.40 16.52
CA PHE A 99 -11.02 22.70 15.84
C PHE A 99 -12.27 23.58 15.86
N GLU A 100 -12.32 24.58 14.98
CA GLU A 100 -13.56 25.32 14.75
C GLU A 100 -14.61 24.33 14.22
N ASN A 101 -15.69 24.19 14.99
CA ASN A 101 -16.76 23.22 14.71
C ASN A 101 -17.78 23.76 13.69
N ASP A 102 -17.35 24.73 12.89
CA ASP A 102 -18.13 25.27 11.78
C ASP A 102 -18.16 24.28 10.62
N GLN A 103 -19.36 24.04 10.09
CA GLN A 103 -19.50 23.52 8.73
C GLN A 103 -18.76 24.46 7.77
N LEU A 104 -18.30 23.95 6.62
CA LEU A 104 -17.60 24.75 5.59
C LEU A 104 -18.42 25.99 5.18
N LYS A 105 -18.17 27.11 5.84
CA LYS A 105 -18.78 28.41 5.54
C LYS A 105 -18.14 28.96 4.27
N PRO A 106 -18.92 29.35 3.25
CA PRO A 106 -18.37 29.92 2.03
C PRO A 106 -17.53 31.18 2.34
N GLY A 107 -16.20 31.08 2.16
CA GLY A 107 -15.28 32.23 2.20
C GLY A 107 -14.05 32.12 3.12
N GLN A 108 -13.89 31.08 3.94
CA GLN A 108 -12.86 31.07 4.99
C GLN A 108 -11.41 30.79 4.53
N ARG A 109 -11.21 30.13 3.37
CA ARG A 109 -9.88 29.93 2.72
C ARG A 109 -10.01 29.92 1.19
N SER A 110 -9.11 30.62 0.50
CA SER A 110 -9.03 30.65 -0.97
C SER A 110 -7.82 29.86 -1.48
N PHE A 111 -8.07 28.87 -2.33
CA PHE A 111 -7.04 28.00 -2.90
C PHE A 111 -6.79 28.35 -4.38
N ASN A 112 -5.91 29.33 -4.64
CA ASN A 112 -5.50 29.69 -6.00
C ASN A 112 -4.03 29.31 -6.25
N TRP A 113 -3.80 28.06 -6.67
CA TRP A 113 -2.48 27.56 -7.06
C TRP A 113 -2.21 27.61 -8.57
N SER A 114 -2.99 28.38 -9.34
CA SER A 114 -2.87 28.47 -10.81
C SER A 114 -1.51 29.00 -11.30
N HIS A 115 -0.75 29.66 -10.41
CA HIS A 115 0.60 30.16 -10.60
C HIS A 115 1.69 29.24 -9.98
N LEU A 116 1.33 28.40 -9.00
CA LEU A 116 2.23 27.45 -8.33
C LEU A 116 2.26 26.11 -9.08
N THR A 117 2.63 26.13 -10.36
CA THR A 117 2.89 24.91 -11.15
C THR A 117 4.35 24.87 -11.62
N PRO A 118 4.95 23.68 -11.82
CA PRO A 118 6.36 23.52 -12.18
C PRO A 118 6.84 24.45 -13.30
N LEU A 119 6.13 24.51 -14.44
CA LEU A 119 6.56 25.31 -15.58
C LEU A 119 6.27 26.83 -15.46
N LYS A 120 5.46 27.25 -14.47
CA LYS A 120 5.15 28.68 -14.26
C LYS A 120 5.99 29.33 -13.17
N LEU A 121 6.37 28.57 -12.14
CA LEU A 121 7.09 29.09 -10.98
C LEU A 121 8.59 29.21 -11.31
N LYS A 122 9.01 30.44 -11.62
CA LYS A 122 10.38 30.79 -12.07
C LYS A 122 11.35 31.05 -10.93
N ASP A 123 10.91 31.74 -9.88
CA ASP A 123 11.70 31.88 -8.65
C ASP A 123 11.48 30.63 -7.79
N ARG A 124 12.58 30.07 -7.28
CA ARG A 124 12.65 28.73 -6.69
C ARG A 124 13.70 28.63 -5.59
N SER A 125 13.76 29.67 -4.77
CA SER A 125 14.78 29.84 -3.75
C SER A 125 14.48 29.03 -2.47
N VAL A 126 13.21 28.94 -2.08
CA VAL A 126 12.81 28.40 -0.77
C VAL A 126 12.32 26.95 -0.85
N GLY A 127 11.51 26.60 -1.86
CA GLY A 127 10.91 25.27 -1.99
C GLY A 127 9.74 25.03 -1.03
N LEU A 128 9.42 23.75 -0.80
CA LEU A 128 8.36 23.34 0.14
C LEU A 128 8.86 23.46 1.58
N GLN A 129 8.15 24.25 2.40
CA GLN A 129 8.49 24.52 3.79
C GLN A 129 7.30 24.29 4.72
N THR A 130 7.58 24.32 6.02
CA THR A 130 6.61 24.20 7.10
C THR A 130 6.61 25.47 7.94
N GLU A 131 5.47 26.12 8.08
CA GLU A 131 5.32 27.37 8.85
C GLU A 131 4.29 27.23 9.99
N GLU A 132 4.44 28.08 11.00
CA GLU A 132 3.53 28.20 12.14
C GLU A 132 3.24 29.69 12.37
N ARG A 133 1.98 30.04 12.67
CA ARG A 133 1.58 31.38 13.10
C ARG A 133 0.74 31.30 14.36
N ALA A 134 0.95 32.23 15.29
CA ALA A 134 0.21 32.26 16.54
C ALA A 134 -1.31 32.28 16.30
N GLY A 135 -2.04 31.34 16.92
CA GLY A 135 -3.49 31.22 16.78
C GLY A 135 -3.98 30.45 15.54
N ARG A 136 -3.08 29.88 14.73
CA ARG A 136 -3.44 29.05 13.56
C ARG A 136 -2.63 27.74 13.54
N ASN A 137 -3.27 26.68 13.09
CA ASN A 137 -2.65 25.37 12.83
C ASN A 137 -1.44 25.53 11.88
N PRO A 138 -0.30 24.85 12.12
CA PRO A 138 0.83 24.86 11.18
C PRO A 138 0.43 24.42 9.77
N TYR A 139 1.05 25.02 8.76
CA TYR A 139 0.70 24.87 7.34
C TYR A 139 1.96 24.69 6.48
N PHE A 140 1.79 24.21 5.24
CA PHE A 140 2.88 24.18 4.26
C PHE A 140 2.93 25.49 3.48
N THR A 141 4.13 25.89 3.07
CA THR A 141 4.32 26.91 2.03
C THR A 141 5.16 26.39 0.88
N LEU A 142 4.88 26.85 -0.33
CA LEU A 142 5.70 26.62 -1.51
C LEU A 142 6.08 27.98 -2.09
N GLU A 143 7.38 28.29 -2.05
CA GLU A 143 7.90 29.64 -2.35
C GLU A 143 7.20 30.76 -1.54
N GLY A 144 6.96 30.50 -0.25
CA GLY A 144 6.29 31.43 0.68
C GLY A 144 4.76 31.55 0.54
N HIS A 145 4.16 30.92 -0.48
CA HIS A 145 2.70 30.89 -0.65
C HIS A 145 2.07 29.71 0.10
N GLU A 146 0.94 29.92 0.79
CA GLU A 146 0.21 28.84 1.48
C GLU A 146 -0.18 27.72 0.49
N PHE A 147 0.28 26.51 0.80
CA PHE A 147 0.15 25.34 -0.05
C PHE A 147 -0.52 24.20 0.73
N LEU A 148 -1.37 23.43 0.05
CA LEU A 148 -1.99 22.24 0.61
C LEU A 148 -1.77 21.13 -0.42
N ILE A 149 -1.10 20.06 -0.01
CA ILE A 149 -0.74 18.98 -0.95
C ILE A 149 -2.00 18.15 -1.17
N PHE A 150 -2.49 18.17 -2.41
CA PHE A 150 -3.48 17.22 -2.92
C PHE A 150 -2.69 16.24 -3.79
N GLY A 151 -2.19 15.18 -3.14
CA GLY A 151 -1.39 14.11 -3.74
C GLY A 151 -2.25 12.96 -4.24
N GLY A 152 -1.86 12.35 -5.36
CA GLY A 152 -2.40 11.07 -5.81
C GLY A 152 -1.29 10.13 -6.25
N SER A 153 -1.34 8.89 -5.77
CA SER A 153 -0.31 7.87 -6.02
C SER A 153 -0.55 7.19 -7.36
N ILE A 154 0.47 7.23 -8.22
CA ILE A 154 0.53 6.54 -9.53
C ILE A 154 1.93 5.96 -9.70
N HIS A 155 2.02 4.64 -9.88
CA HIS A 155 3.30 3.96 -10.02
C HIS A 155 3.63 3.73 -11.50
N TYR A 156 4.64 4.43 -12.01
CA TYR A 156 5.03 4.35 -13.43
C TYR A 156 5.37 2.93 -13.88
N PHE A 157 5.93 2.10 -12.99
CA PHE A 157 6.26 0.71 -13.27
C PHE A 157 5.01 -0.21 -13.40
N ARG A 158 3.85 0.20 -12.89
CA ARG A 158 2.55 -0.48 -13.03
C ARG A 158 1.70 0.03 -14.19
N VAL A 159 2.15 1.06 -14.91
CA VAL A 159 1.41 1.67 -16.02
C VAL A 159 2.29 1.65 -17.28
N PRO A 160 1.83 1.15 -18.44
CA PRO A 160 2.60 1.23 -19.68
C PRO A 160 2.92 2.69 -20.06
N ARG A 161 4.17 2.98 -20.44
CA ARG A 161 4.69 4.33 -20.71
C ARG A 161 3.81 5.17 -21.63
N VAL A 162 3.24 4.54 -22.66
CA VAL A 162 2.32 5.17 -23.61
C VAL A 162 1.09 5.82 -22.94
N TYR A 163 0.72 5.36 -21.75
CA TYR A 163 -0.42 5.84 -20.99
C TYR A 163 -0.07 6.78 -19.83
N TRP A 164 1.21 6.95 -19.45
CA TRP A 164 1.60 7.82 -18.33
C TRP A 164 0.99 9.22 -18.43
N ARG A 165 1.00 9.82 -19.64
CA ARG A 165 0.45 11.17 -19.86
C ARG A 165 -1.06 11.22 -19.61
N ASP A 166 -1.80 10.21 -20.06
CA ASP A 166 -3.25 10.12 -19.83
C ASP A 166 -3.56 10.03 -18.33
N ARG A 167 -2.89 9.13 -17.59
CA ARG A 167 -3.14 8.96 -16.14
C ARG A 167 -2.81 10.22 -15.35
N LEU A 168 -1.70 10.91 -15.69
CA LEU A 168 -1.31 12.18 -15.09
C LEU A 168 -2.28 13.32 -15.44
N LEU A 169 -2.76 13.40 -16.69
CA LEU A 169 -3.77 14.38 -17.08
C LEU A 169 -5.09 14.16 -16.33
N LYS A 170 -5.52 12.91 -16.12
CA LYS A 170 -6.70 12.56 -15.32
C LYS A 170 -6.52 12.95 -13.85
N LEU A 171 -5.35 12.70 -13.25
CA LEU A 171 -4.99 13.19 -11.91
C LEU A 171 -5.14 14.72 -11.81
N ARG A 172 -4.60 15.45 -12.79
CA ARG A 172 -4.69 16.92 -12.84
C ARG A 172 -6.11 17.43 -13.07
N ALA A 173 -6.88 16.79 -13.96
CA ALA A 173 -8.26 17.16 -14.28
C ALA A 173 -9.25 16.84 -13.14
N CYS A 174 -8.93 15.89 -12.27
CA CYS A 174 -9.71 15.64 -11.05
C CYS A 174 -9.59 16.80 -10.06
N GLY A 175 -8.40 17.41 -9.93
CA GLY A 175 -8.15 18.56 -9.04
C GLY A 175 -6.86 18.48 -8.21
N PHE A 176 -6.11 17.37 -8.33
CA PHE A 176 -4.86 17.17 -7.62
C PHE A 176 -3.75 18.09 -8.14
N ASN A 177 -2.79 18.42 -7.27
CA ASN A 177 -1.66 19.30 -7.58
C ASN A 177 -0.29 18.60 -7.50
N THR A 178 -0.27 17.35 -6.99
CA THR A 178 0.95 16.59 -6.73
C THR A 178 0.73 15.12 -7.12
N VAL A 179 1.75 14.47 -7.70
CA VAL A 179 1.81 13.01 -7.88
C VAL A 179 2.86 12.41 -6.95
N THR A 180 2.57 11.23 -6.44
CA THR A 180 3.48 10.40 -5.63
C THR A 180 3.82 9.12 -6.38
N THR A 181 5.09 8.72 -6.33
CA THR A 181 5.52 7.40 -6.82
C THR A 181 6.65 6.84 -5.97
N TYR A 182 6.61 5.51 -5.79
CA TYR A 182 7.75 4.73 -5.33
C TYR A 182 8.79 4.51 -6.45
N VAL A 183 9.96 4.01 -6.07
CA VAL A 183 11.01 3.54 -6.97
C VAL A 183 11.35 2.08 -6.62
N PRO A 184 11.06 1.09 -7.49
CA PRO A 184 11.26 -0.34 -7.21
C PRO A 184 12.70 -0.76 -7.50
N TRP A 185 13.53 -0.89 -6.47
CA TRP A 185 14.95 -1.21 -6.61
C TRP A 185 15.18 -2.54 -7.37
N ASN A 186 14.40 -3.58 -7.12
CA ASN A 186 14.45 -4.87 -7.82
C ASN A 186 14.30 -4.75 -9.35
N LEU A 187 13.41 -3.88 -9.84
CA LEU A 187 13.25 -3.66 -11.28
C LEU A 187 14.38 -2.79 -11.86
N HIS A 188 14.89 -1.83 -11.10
CA HIS A 188 16.00 -0.97 -11.54
C HIS A 188 17.37 -1.65 -11.49
N GLU A 189 17.58 -2.65 -10.64
CA GLU A 189 18.85 -3.39 -10.53
C GLU A 189 18.62 -4.91 -10.59
N PRO A 190 18.17 -5.45 -11.74
CA PRO A 190 17.85 -6.88 -11.90
C PRO A 190 19.09 -7.77 -11.80
N GLU A 191 20.27 -7.25 -12.13
CA GLU A 191 21.56 -7.89 -11.92
C GLU A 191 22.48 -6.95 -11.12
N ARG A 192 23.30 -7.48 -10.20
CA ARG A 192 24.17 -6.69 -9.33
C ARG A 192 25.05 -5.71 -10.12
N GLY A 193 24.88 -4.41 -9.86
CA GLY A 193 25.61 -3.30 -10.50
C GLY A 193 25.12 -2.92 -11.90
N ARG A 194 24.11 -3.59 -12.46
CA ARG A 194 23.53 -3.26 -13.77
C ARG A 194 22.18 -2.59 -13.57
N PHE A 195 22.14 -1.30 -13.87
CA PHE A 195 20.95 -0.48 -13.65
C PHE A 195 20.17 -0.19 -14.93
N ASP A 196 18.86 -0.39 -14.91
CA ASP A 196 17.93 -0.02 -15.98
C ASP A 196 17.05 1.17 -15.58
N PHE A 197 17.01 2.18 -16.45
CA PHE A 197 16.15 3.36 -16.38
C PHE A 197 15.58 3.68 -17.78
N SER A 198 15.38 2.64 -18.62
CA SER A 198 14.86 2.75 -19.97
C SER A 198 13.41 2.28 -20.04
N GLY A 199 12.73 2.53 -21.17
CA GLY A 199 11.38 2.02 -21.42
C GLY A 199 10.39 2.39 -20.31
N ASN A 200 9.84 1.38 -19.63
CA ASN A 200 8.87 1.56 -18.54
C ASN A 200 9.50 1.85 -17.17
N LEU A 201 10.83 1.90 -17.07
CA LEU A 201 11.60 2.21 -15.87
C LEU A 201 12.29 3.59 -15.96
N ASP A 202 11.95 4.39 -16.96
CA ASP A 202 12.44 5.76 -17.12
C ASP A 202 11.77 6.73 -16.14
N LEU A 203 12.27 6.70 -14.91
CA LEU A 203 11.85 7.57 -13.81
C LEU A 203 12.00 9.06 -14.18
N GLU A 204 13.08 9.42 -14.88
CA GLU A 204 13.38 10.81 -15.24
C GLU A 204 12.30 11.36 -16.17
N ALA A 205 11.93 10.61 -17.22
CA ALA A 205 10.85 11.00 -18.12
C ALA A 205 9.46 11.00 -17.45
N PHE A 206 9.16 10.06 -16.54
CA PHE A 206 7.88 10.10 -15.80
C PHE A 206 7.76 11.35 -14.93
N VAL A 207 8.84 11.70 -14.21
CA VAL A 207 8.89 12.89 -13.35
C VAL A 207 8.81 14.18 -14.18
N LEU A 208 9.57 14.28 -15.29
CA LEU A 208 9.49 15.45 -16.18
C LEU A 208 8.11 15.58 -16.85
N LEU A 209 7.48 14.46 -17.22
CA LEU A 209 6.11 14.44 -17.75
C LEU A 209 5.06 14.94 -16.73
N ALA A 210 5.24 14.63 -15.44
CA ALA A 210 4.41 15.22 -14.39
C ALA A 210 4.60 16.75 -14.31
N ALA A 211 5.81 17.25 -14.51
CA ALA A 211 6.08 18.69 -14.57
C ALA A 211 5.35 19.37 -15.75
N GLU A 212 5.35 18.75 -16.93
CA GLU A 212 4.63 19.23 -18.12
C GLU A 212 3.11 19.31 -17.91
N VAL A 213 2.53 18.30 -17.25
CA VAL A 213 1.10 18.27 -16.88
C VAL A 213 0.78 19.30 -15.78
N GLY A 214 1.80 19.86 -15.13
CA GLY A 214 1.66 20.88 -14.09
C GLY A 214 1.41 20.30 -12.70
N LEU A 215 1.95 19.11 -12.42
CA LEU A 215 1.94 18.43 -11.13
C LEU A 215 3.32 18.50 -10.47
N TRP A 216 3.36 18.78 -9.17
CA TRP A 216 4.56 18.56 -8.35
C TRP A 216 4.77 17.07 -8.07
N VAL A 217 5.96 16.69 -7.61
CA VAL A 217 6.29 15.29 -7.31
C VAL A 217 6.76 15.14 -5.87
N ILE A 218 6.23 14.14 -5.17
CA ILE A 218 6.81 13.63 -3.93
C ILE A 218 7.37 12.23 -4.25
N LEU A 219 8.70 12.09 -4.17
CA LEU A 219 9.39 10.86 -4.55
C LEU A 219 9.62 9.96 -3.34
N ARG A 220 9.36 8.66 -3.49
CA ARG A 220 9.53 7.66 -2.43
C ARG A 220 10.58 6.61 -2.85
N PRO A 221 11.90 6.94 -2.77
CA PRO A 221 12.99 6.17 -3.38
C PRO A 221 13.33 4.83 -2.71
N GLY A 222 12.60 4.40 -1.67
CA GLY A 222 12.92 3.18 -0.93
C GLY A 222 14.06 3.37 0.09
N PRO A 223 14.95 2.39 0.29
CA PRO A 223 15.20 1.23 -0.57
C PRO A 223 14.12 0.15 -0.51
N TYR A 224 13.42 0.02 0.62
CA TYR A 224 12.20 -0.79 0.75
C TYR A 224 10.97 0.09 0.54
N ILE A 225 10.03 -0.35 -0.29
CA ILE A 225 8.82 0.40 -0.66
C ILE A 225 7.51 -0.29 -0.25
N CYS A 226 7.55 -1.55 0.21
CA CYS A 226 6.36 -2.38 0.40
C CYS A 226 5.53 -2.45 -0.89
N SER A 227 4.47 -1.62 -0.99
CA SER A 227 3.68 -1.38 -2.21
C SER A 227 3.09 -2.64 -2.87
N GLU A 228 3.02 -3.76 -2.14
CA GLU A 228 2.56 -5.05 -2.64
C GLU A 228 3.29 -5.50 -3.92
N VAL A 229 4.58 -5.15 -4.03
CA VAL A 229 5.48 -5.69 -5.04
C VAL A 229 6.37 -6.79 -4.45
N ASP A 230 6.95 -7.61 -5.32
CA ASP A 230 7.93 -8.64 -4.96
C ASP A 230 9.02 -8.10 -4.02
N LEU A 231 9.28 -8.85 -2.94
CA LEU A 231 10.19 -8.54 -1.83
C LEU A 231 10.13 -7.08 -1.32
N GLY A 232 8.99 -6.41 -1.48
CA GLY A 232 8.79 -5.00 -1.14
C GLY A 232 9.69 -4.05 -1.93
N GLY A 233 10.07 -4.44 -3.14
CA GLY A 233 10.93 -3.72 -4.07
C GLY A 233 12.42 -3.98 -3.89
N LEU A 234 12.84 -4.86 -2.98
CA LEU A 234 14.24 -5.20 -2.76
C LEU A 234 14.72 -6.29 -3.77
N PRO A 235 15.91 -6.19 -4.38
CA PRO A 235 16.43 -7.24 -5.25
C PRO A 235 16.61 -8.58 -4.51
N SER A 236 16.08 -9.68 -5.06
CA SER A 236 16.16 -11.04 -4.46
C SER A 236 17.60 -11.50 -4.20
N ARG A 237 18.58 -11.03 -4.99
CA ARG A 237 20.02 -11.22 -4.78
C ARG A 237 20.54 -10.79 -3.39
N LEU A 238 19.76 -10.02 -2.63
CA LEU A 238 20.09 -9.66 -1.23
C LEU A 238 19.82 -10.79 -0.23
N LEU A 239 19.11 -11.84 -0.64
CA LEU A 239 18.83 -13.07 0.13
C LEU A 239 19.92 -14.14 -0.02
N GLN A 240 20.88 -13.95 -0.95
CA GLN A 240 22.00 -14.88 -1.17
C GLN A 240 22.93 -14.99 0.05
N ASP A 241 23.06 -13.91 0.81
CA ASP A 241 23.81 -13.89 2.07
C ASP A 241 22.84 -14.22 3.22
N PRO A 242 22.89 -15.42 3.84
CA PRO A 242 21.99 -15.80 4.92
C PRO A 242 22.24 -15.03 6.22
N ALA A 243 23.35 -14.29 6.33
CA ALA A 243 23.62 -13.37 7.45
C ALA A 243 23.15 -11.92 7.17
N SER A 244 22.65 -11.63 5.96
CA SER A 244 22.13 -10.32 5.56
C SER A 244 20.88 -9.98 6.38
N GLN A 245 20.95 -8.89 7.13
CA GLN A 245 19.80 -8.35 7.87
C GLN A 245 19.23 -7.16 7.11
N LEU A 246 18.27 -7.44 6.24
CA LEU A 246 17.54 -6.43 5.47
C LEU A 246 16.87 -5.40 6.39
N ARG A 247 16.81 -4.14 5.92
CA ARG A 247 16.29 -2.97 6.65
C ARG A 247 17.01 -2.70 7.99
N THR A 248 18.32 -2.93 8.05
CA THR A 248 19.18 -2.59 9.21
C THR A 248 20.51 -1.97 8.75
N THR A 249 21.37 -1.57 9.70
CA THR A 249 22.75 -1.11 9.43
C THR A 249 23.75 -2.24 9.19
N ASN A 250 23.29 -3.48 8.95
CA ASN A 250 24.14 -4.59 8.51
C ASN A 250 24.99 -4.20 7.28
N HIS A 251 26.29 -4.52 7.33
CA HIS A 251 27.27 -4.08 6.34
C HIS A 251 26.91 -4.48 4.89
N SER A 252 26.55 -5.74 4.63
CA SER A 252 26.30 -6.20 3.26
C SER A 252 25.05 -5.53 2.65
N PHE A 253 24.02 -5.31 3.46
CA PHE A 253 22.82 -4.58 3.06
C PHE A 253 23.08 -3.08 2.86
N VAL A 254 23.81 -2.42 3.77
CA VAL A 254 24.18 -1.00 3.67
C VAL A 254 25.07 -0.72 2.47
N GLU A 255 26.02 -1.60 2.16
CA GLU A 255 26.87 -1.48 0.97
C GLU A 255 26.05 -1.57 -0.33
N ALA A 256 25.05 -2.45 -0.37
CA ALA A 256 24.13 -2.55 -1.49
C ALA A 256 23.24 -1.30 -1.64
N ILE A 257 22.69 -0.77 -0.53
CA ILE A 257 21.94 0.50 -0.55
C ILE A 257 22.79 1.64 -1.07
N ASN A 258 24.06 1.73 -0.66
CA ASN A 258 24.95 2.79 -1.13
C ASN A 258 25.07 2.76 -2.65
N LYS A 259 25.36 1.61 -3.25
CA LYS A 259 25.48 1.45 -4.70
C LYS A 259 24.17 1.81 -5.42
N TYR A 260 23.03 1.39 -4.90
CA TYR A 260 21.71 1.77 -5.42
C TYR A 260 21.49 3.28 -5.38
N PHE A 261 21.72 3.91 -4.23
CA PHE A 261 21.53 5.35 -4.05
C PHE A 261 22.56 6.18 -4.83
N ASP A 262 23.79 5.70 -5.03
CA ASP A 262 24.78 6.36 -5.89
C ASP A 262 24.25 6.47 -7.34
N HIS A 263 23.57 5.44 -7.85
CA HIS A 263 22.97 5.44 -9.19
C HIS A 263 21.62 6.16 -9.28
N LEU A 264 20.73 5.94 -8.30
CA LEU A 264 19.40 6.55 -8.29
C LEU A 264 19.46 8.06 -7.99
N ILE A 265 20.11 8.44 -6.89
CA ILE A 265 20.06 9.83 -6.40
C ILE A 265 20.78 10.77 -7.37
N ALA A 266 21.82 10.33 -8.07
CA ALA A 266 22.45 11.10 -9.14
C ALA A 266 21.46 11.53 -10.24
N ARG A 267 20.44 10.71 -10.55
CA ARG A 267 19.35 11.03 -11.49
C ARG A 267 18.25 11.88 -10.86
N VAL A 268 17.99 11.70 -9.56
CA VAL A 268 17.00 12.51 -8.83
C VAL A 268 17.48 13.94 -8.60
N VAL A 269 18.79 14.15 -8.42
CA VAL A 269 19.39 15.48 -8.13
C VAL A 269 18.92 16.59 -9.10
N PRO A 270 18.98 16.45 -10.44
CA PRO A 270 18.48 17.47 -11.37
C PRO A 270 16.96 17.65 -11.36
N LEU A 271 16.19 16.66 -10.89
CA LEU A 271 14.72 16.69 -10.83
C LEU A 271 14.16 17.43 -9.60
N GLN A 272 15.03 17.84 -8.67
CA GLN A 272 14.66 18.59 -7.47
C GLN A 272 14.15 19.99 -7.79
N TYR A 273 13.22 20.49 -6.98
CA TYR A 273 12.63 21.82 -7.08
C TYR A 273 13.69 22.93 -7.20
N ARG A 274 14.69 22.92 -6.30
CA ARG A 274 15.83 23.86 -6.25
C ARG A 274 16.82 23.68 -7.41
N LYS A 275 16.63 22.67 -8.27
CA LYS A 275 17.39 22.43 -9.50
C LYS A 275 16.56 22.65 -10.77
N GLY A 276 15.29 23.05 -10.64
CA GLY A 276 14.39 23.33 -11.77
C GLY A 276 13.38 22.22 -12.09
N GLY A 277 13.53 21.03 -11.51
CA GLY A 277 12.56 19.93 -11.67
C GLY A 277 11.35 20.01 -10.73
N PRO A 278 10.42 19.04 -10.75
CA PRO A 278 9.16 19.11 -10.01
C PRO A 278 9.19 18.45 -8.62
N VAL A 279 10.29 17.82 -8.20
CA VAL A 279 10.35 17.08 -6.92
C VAL A 279 10.43 18.06 -5.75
N ILE A 280 9.38 18.13 -4.94
CA ILE A 280 9.24 19.07 -3.80
C ILE A 280 9.48 18.42 -2.43
N ALA A 281 9.42 17.09 -2.35
CA ALA A 281 9.77 16.33 -1.15
C ALA A 281 10.25 14.92 -1.49
N VAL A 282 11.03 14.32 -0.59
CA VAL A 282 11.57 12.96 -0.74
C VAL A 282 11.38 12.17 0.56
N GLN A 283 10.84 10.95 0.47
CA GLN A 283 10.67 10.07 1.63
C GLN A 283 11.95 9.28 1.95
N VAL A 284 12.29 9.12 3.23
CA VAL A 284 13.56 8.51 3.67
C VAL A 284 13.55 6.98 3.66
N GLU A 285 12.44 6.36 4.09
CA GLU A 285 12.17 4.90 4.10
C GLU A 285 10.65 4.73 4.27
N ASN A 286 10.12 3.50 4.24
CA ASN A 286 8.68 3.25 4.26
C ASN A 286 8.17 2.41 5.44
N GLU A 287 7.34 3.00 6.30
CA GLU A 287 6.71 2.38 7.47
C GLU A 287 7.69 1.68 8.41
N TYR A 288 8.86 2.29 8.61
CA TYR A 288 9.91 1.69 9.43
C TYR A 288 9.48 1.48 10.89
N GLY A 289 8.54 2.26 11.41
CA GLY A 289 7.96 2.07 12.75
C GLY A 289 7.18 0.76 12.92
N SER A 290 6.71 0.15 11.82
CA SER A 290 6.09 -1.18 11.79
C SER A 290 7.14 -2.31 11.83
N PHE A 291 8.41 -2.01 11.55
CA PHE A 291 9.51 -2.97 11.51
C PHE A 291 10.49 -2.81 12.69
N TYR A 292 11.05 -1.61 12.83
CA TYR A 292 11.78 -1.08 13.99
C TYR A 292 12.80 -2.02 14.66
N LYS A 293 13.61 -2.73 13.87
CA LYS A 293 14.65 -3.64 14.40
C LYS A 293 15.97 -2.96 14.73
N ASP A 294 16.31 -1.88 14.03
CA ASP A 294 17.55 -1.12 14.21
C ASP A 294 17.28 0.39 14.28
N LYS A 295 17.71 1.04 15.36
CA LYS A 295 17.51 2.48 15.58
C LYS A 295 18.52 3.36 14.83
N ALA A 296 19.65 2.80 14.38
CA ALA A 296 20.68 3.53 13.63
C ALA A 296 20.36 3.62 12.12
N TYR A 297 19.51 2.73 11.61
CA TYR A 297 19.21 2.61 10.18
C TYR A 297 18.49 3.83 9.58
N MET A 298 17.45 4.36 10.23
CA MET A 298 16.76 5.56 9.72
C MET A 298 17.65 6.83 9.72
N PRO A 299 18.41 7.12 10.79
CA PRO A 299 19.46 8.15 10.74
C PRO A 299 20.52 7.92 9.64
N TYR A 300 20.90 6.67 9.39
CA TYR A 300 21.83 6.31 8.31
C TYR A 300 21.28 6.69 6.93
N LEU A 301 20.04 6.26 6.60
CA LEU A 301 19.41 6.58 5.31
C LEU A 301 19.22 8.08 5.10
N HIS A 302 18.80 8.80 6.14
CA HIS A 302 18.69 10.26 6.12
C HIS A 302 20.02 10.91 5.71
N GLN A 303 21.12 10.52 6.35
CA GLN A 303 22.46 11.01 5.98
C GLN A 303 22.90 10.53 4.59
N ALA A 304 22.52 9.32 4.19
CA ALA A 304 22.83 8.77 2.87
C ALA A 304 22.17 9.55 1.72
N LEU A 305 20.95 10.07 1.91
CA LEU A 305 20.24 10.94 0.97
C LEU A 305 20.84 12.35 0.94
N LEU A 306 21.05 12.98 2.09
CA LEU A 306 21.63 14.33 2.18
C LEU A 306 23.03 14.41 1.54
N ARG A 307 23.91 13.44 1.83
CA ARG A 307 25.27 13.39 1.28
C ARG A 307 25.31 13.23 -0.24
N ARG A 308 24.25 12.68 -0.84
CA ARG A 308 24.10 12.50 -2.29
C ARG A 308 23.39 13.68 -2.97
N GLY A 309 23.13 14.77 -2.23
CA GLY A 309 22.61 16.01 -2.78
C GLY A 309 21.09 16.13 -2.78
N ILE A 310 20.36 15.31 -2.01
CA ILE A 310 18.96 15.62 -1.71
C ILE A 310 18.91 16.85 -0.78
N VAL A 311 18.20 17.89 -1.21
CA VAL A 311 18.08 19.20 -0.53
C VAL A 311 16.63 19.63 -0.28
N GLU A 312 15.66 18.90 -0.81
CA GLU A 312 14.23 19.16 -0.64
C GLU A 312 13.70 18.63 0.70
N LEU A 313 12.44 18.92 1.02
CA LEU A 313 11.82 18.49 2.27
C LEU A 313 11.88 16.95 2.40
N LEU A 314 12.58 16.47 3.42
CA LEU A 314 12.58 15.05 3.78
C LEU A 314 11.40 14.70 4.67
N LEU A 315 10.81 13.52 4.46
CA LEU A 315 9.72 13.00 5.28
C LEU A 315 9.85 11.50 5.62
N THR A 316 9.19 11.05 6.69
CA THR A 316 8.91 9.64 7.00
C THR A 316 7.40 9.41 7.02
N ALA A 317 6.94 8.21 6.68
CA ALA A 317 5.53 7.83 6.71
C ALA A 317 5.36 6.49 7.44
N ASP A 318 4.43 6.45 8.38
CA ASP A 318 4.18 5.32 9.27
C ASP A 318 2.69 5.25 9.66
N ASN A 319 2.22 4.07 10.08
CA ASN A 319 0.90 3.95 10.72
C ASN A 319 0.79 4.84 11.96
N ALA A 320 -0.43 5.27 12.28
CA ALA A 320 -0.71 6.17 13.40
C ALA A 320 -0.17 5.65 14.76
N ASP A 321 -0.13 4.34 15.00
CA ASP A 321 0.45 3.72 16.21
C ASP A 321 1.97 3.49 16.11
N ALA A 322 2.53 3.53 14.89
CA ALA A 322 3.91 3.23 14.56
C ALA A 322 4.79 4.48 14.41
N VAL A 323 4.21 5.66 14.13
CA VAL A 323 4.93 6.93 13.90
C VAL A 323 5.88 7.31 15.05
N ALA A 324 5.53 6.97 16.29
CA ALA A 324 6.39 7.17 17.45
C ALA A 324 7.74 6.41 17.39
N ARG A 325 7.81 5.35 16.57
CA ARG A 325 9.00 4.52 16.33
C ARG A 325 9.70 4.85 15.01
N GLY A 326 8.94 5.15 13.94
CA GLY A 326 9.50 5.38 12.61
C GLY A 326 10.03 6.79 12.33
N HIS A 327 9.54 7.81 13.04
CA HIS A 327 10.01 9.19 12.88
C HIS A 327 11.50 9.38 13.21
N ILE A 328 12.13 10.37 12.59
CA ILE A 328 13.49 10.82 12.90
C ILE A 328 13.58 12.34 13.04
N LYS A 329 14.46 12.80 13.92
CA LYS A 329 14.62 14.22 14.22
C LYS A 329 15.08 15.03 12.99
N GLY A 330 14.40 16.14 12.72
CA GLY A 330 14.73 17.06 11.62
C GLY A 330 14.07 16.71 10.28
N VAL A 331 13.28 15.64 10.24
CA VAL A 331 12.54 15.14 9.07
C VAL A 331 11.05 15.24 9.38
N LEU A 332 10.20 15.54 8.40
CA LEU A 332 8.75 15.64 8.62
C LEU A 332 8.16 14.25 8.90
N ALA A 333 7.59 14.06 10.08
CA ALA A 333 6.75 12.89 10.36
C ALA A 333 5.38 13.06 9.66
N THR A 334 4.96 12.02 8.94
CA THR A 334 3.65 11.91 8.27
C THR A 334 3.00 10.59 8.66
N ILE A 335 1.69 10.43 8.43
CA ILE A 335 0.95 9.21 8.80
C ILE A 335 0.25 8.53 7.62
N ASN A 336 0.08 7.22 7.75
CA ASN A 336 -0.73 6.39 6.87
C ASN A 336 -1.99 5.94 7.61
N ILE A 337 -3.16 6.06 6.98
CA ILE A 337 -4.46 5.71 7.57
C ILE A 337 -5.48 5.18 6.55
N LYS A 338 -6.31 4.23 6.97
CA LYS A 338 -7.54 3.83 6.25
C LYS A 338 -8.70 4.76 6.57
N THR A 339 -8.96 4.96 7.87
CA THR A 339 -10.12 5.69 8.38
C THR A 339 -9.63 6.85 9.24
N PHE A 340 -10.21 8.03 9.04
CA PHE A 340 -9.86 9.20 9.83
C PHE A 340 -10.73 9.32 11.08
N ASN A 341 -10.08 9.65 12.18
CA ASN A 341 -10.65 10.20 13.39
C ASN A 341 -9.59 11.12 14.04
N GLU A 342 -9.98 12.07 14.88
CA GLU A 342 -9.03 12.98 15.55
C GLU A 342 -7.99 12.22 16.40
N ASP A 343 -8.40 11.09 16.96
CA ASP A 343 -7.57 10.15 17.72
C ASP A 343 -6.36 9.61 16.94
N SER A 344 -6.48 9.50 15.62
CA SER A 344 -5.39 9.06 14.72
C SER A 344 -4.19 10.01 14.74
N LEU A 345 -4.42 11.29 15.09
CA LEU A 345 -3.36 12.30 15.16
C LEU A 345 -2.64 12.32 16.52
N LYS A 346 -3.17 11.65 17.56
CA LYS A 346 -2.63 11.71 18.94
C LYS A 346 -1.15 11.33 19.04
N HIS A 347 -0.70 10.34 18.27
CA HIS A 347 0.71 9.93 18.27
C HIS A 347 1.59 10.84 17.41
N LEU A 348 1.07 11.35 16.29
CA LEU A 348 1.75 12.34 15.46
C LEU A 348 2.03 13.62 16.26
N TYR A 349 1.04 14.14 17.01
CA TYR A 349 1.22 15.32 17.85
C TYR A 349 2.22 15.11 19.00
N LYS A 350 2.38 13.89 19.53
CA LYS A 350 3.40 13.57 20.55
C LYS A 350 4.83 13.67 20.01
N VAL A 351 5.05 13.38 18.73
CA VAL A 351 6.37 13.51 18.09
C VAL A 351 6.58 14.86 17.42
N GLN A 352 5.51 15.51 16.96
CA GLN A 352 5.58 16.64 16.04
C GLN A 352 4.31 17.49 16.08
N SER A 353 4.12 18.29 17.14
CA SER A 353 2.98 19.20 17.29
C SER A 353 3.09 20.53 16.53
N ASN A 354 4.30 20.91 16.12
CA ASN A 354 4.61 22.22 15.53
C ASN A 354 4.87 22.18 14.00
N LYS A 355 4.26 21.21 13.30
CA LYS A 355 4.39 21.04 11.85
C LYS A 355 3.02 20.74 11.22
N PRO A 356 2.82 21.07 9.94
CA PRO A 356 1.61 20.70 9.22
C PRO A 356 1.43 19.19 9.15
N ILE A 357 0.17 18.77 9.10
CA ILE A 357 -0.21 17.37 8.95
C ILE A 357 -0.23 17.03 7.47
N LEU A 358 0.44 15.93 7.13
CA LEU A 358 0.33 15.26 5.85
C LEU A 358 -0.01 13.79 6.11
N ILE A 359 -1.11 13.33 5.52
CA ILE A 359 -1.44 11.91 5.40
C ILE A 359 -0.75 11.41 4.13
N MET A 360 0.33 10.65 4.26
CA MET A 360 1.14 10.21 3.12
C MET A 360 0.53 9.00 2.40
N GLU A 361 -0.25 8.18 3.09
CA GLU A 361 -1.14 7.22 2.44
C GLU A 361 -2.53 7.29 3.07
N TYR A 362 -3.48 7.80 2.30
CA TYR A 362 -4.90 7.62 2.57
C TYR A 362 -5.44 6.49 1.70
N TRP A 363 -5.66 5.33 2.29
CA TRP A 363 -6.04 4.11 1.57
C TRP A 363 -7.51 4.13 1.13
N VAL A 364 -7.76 4.58 -0.11
CA VAL A 364 -9.13 4.78 -0.65
C VAL A 364 -9.85 3.49 -1.06
N GLY A 365 -9.16 2.37 -1.02
CA GLY A 365 -9.68 1.00 -1.14
C GLY A 365 -8.67 0.03 -0.53
N TRP A 366 -8.49 -1.17 -1.07
CA TRP A 366 -7.51 -2.14 -0.60
C TRP A 366 -7.17 -3.17 -1.68
N PHE A 367 -5.93 -3.67 -1.72
CA PHE A 367 -5.51 -4.69 -2.70
C PHE A 367 -6.08 -6.08 -2.41
N ASP A 368 -6.14 -6.92 -3.44
CA ASP A 368 -6.63 -8.30 -3.35
C ASP A 368 -5.51 -9.35 -3.32
N THR A 369 -5.87 -10.54 -2.82
CA THR A 369 -5.00 -11.73 -2.80
C THR A 369 -5.73 -12.92 -3.41
N TRP A 370 -5.02 -13.82 -4.07
CA TRP A 370 -5.62 -15.01 -4.69
C TRP A 370 -6.46 -15.82 -3.69
N GLY A 371 -7.71 -16.14 -4.07
CA GLY A 371 -8.64 -16.92 -3.26
C GLY A 371 -9.47 -16.14 -2.23
N ASN A 372 -9.37 -14.80 -2.20
CA ASN A 372 -10.27 -13.93 -1.42
C ASN A 372 -11.32 -13.23 -2.31
N GLU A 373 -12.35 -12.67 -1.67
CA GLU A 373 -13.28 -11.73 -2.30
C GLU A 373 -12.60 -10.39 -2.62
N HIS A 374 -13.12 -9.68 -3.62
CA HIS A 374 -12.62 -8.37 -4.05
C HIS A 374 -12.93 -7.29 -3.00
N MET A 375 -11.89 -6.55 -2.59
CA MET A 375 -11.95 -5.56 -1.53
C MET A 375 -12.38 -4.17 -2.02
N VAL A 376 -13.65 -3.82 -1.76
CA VAL A 376 -14.22 -2.51 -2.08
C VAL A 376 -14.36 -1.56 -0.88
N ARG A 377 -14.45 -0.26 -1.15
CA ARG A 377 -14.70 0.82 -0.19
C ARG A 377 -15.67 1.86 -0.74
N ASN A 378 -16.62 2.28 0.09
CA ASN A 378 -17.66 3.22 -0.32
C ASN A 378 -17.10 4.60 -0.76
N ALA A 379 -17.53 5.07 -1.93
CA ALA A 379 -17.06 6.32 -2.52
C ALA A 379 -17.52 7.59 -1.77
N GLU A 380 -18.62 7.54 -1.03
CA GLU A 380 -19.11 8.64 -0.19
C GLU A 380 -18.26 8.78 1.09
N GLU A 381 -17.83 7.68 1.71
CA GLU A 381 -16.88 7.70 2.84
C GLU A 381 -15.53 8.31 2.43
N VAL A 382 -15.06 7.97 1.22
CA VAL A 382 -13.84 8.54 0.64
C VAL A 382 -13.98 10.05 0.48
N LYS A 383 -15.09 10.52 -0.11
CA LYS A 383 -15.41 11.94 -0.26
C LYS A 383 -15.50 12.67 1.08
N ASN A 384 -16.18 12.09 2.06
CA ASN A 384 -16.40 12.70 3.37
C ASN A 384 -15.08 12.87 4.14
N SER A 385 -14.20 11.87 4.11
CA SER A 385 -12.86 11.95 4.72
C SER A 385 -12.00 13.02 4.06
N VAL A 386 -12.00 13.11 2.72
CA VAL A 386 -11.24 14.14 1.98
C VAL A 386 -11.80 15.54 2.25
N SER A 387 -13.12 15.70 2.32
CA SER A 387 -13.77 16.96 2.72
C SER A 387 -13.30 17.41 4.11
N GLU A 388 -13.24 16.48 5.06
CA GLU A 388 -12.77 16.73 6.43
C GLU A 388 -11.28 17.11 6.47
N PHE A 389 -10.42 16.45 5.69
CA PHE A 389 -9.01 16.83 5.57
C PHE A 389 -8.87 18.30 5.12
N ILE A 390 -9.61 18.71 4.10
CA ILE A 390 -9.54 20.06 3.55
C ILE A 390 -10.08 21.09 4.56
N ARG A 391 -11.19 20.77 5.25
CA ARG A 391 -11.77 21.59 6.32
C ARG A 391 -10.73 21.86 7.43
N LEU A 392 -10.03 20.81 7.87
CA LEU A 392 -8.99 20.91 8.91
C LEU A 392 -7.67 21.53 8.41
N GLY A 393 -7.46 21.65 7.10
CA GLY A 393 -6.18 22.08 6.50
C GLY A 393 -5.11 20.99 6.51
N ILE A 394 -5.52 19.73 6.54
CA ILE A 394 -4.66 18.55 6.45
C ILE A 394 -4.31 18.31 4.97
N SER A 395 -3.02 18.22 4.68
CA SER A 395 -2.56 17.73 3.37
C SER A 395 -2.73 16.22 3.29
N PHE A 396 -2.99 15.68 2.10
CA PHE A 396 -3.20 14.25 1.93
C PHE A 396 -2.67 13.75 0.58
N ASN A 397 -2.32 12.47 0.57
CA ASN A 397 -2.03 11.71 -0.64
C ASN A 397 -2.98 10.51 -0.73
N VAL A 398 -3.77 10.46 -1.80
CA VAL A 398 -4.66 9.34 -2.12
C VAL A 398 -3.81 8.16 -2.60
N TYR A 399 -3.90 7.04 -1.89
CA TYR A 399 -3.24 5.79 -2.22
C TYR A 399 -4.33 4.71 -2.44
N MET A 400 -4.51 4.12 -3.63
CA MET A 400 -4.00 4.55 -4.93
C MET A 400 -4.95 5.54 -5.62
N PHE A 401 -4.40 6.52 -6.32
CA PHE A 401 -5.20 7.28 -7.29
C PHE A 401 -5.44 6.43 -8.54
N HIS A 402 -4.37 5.81 -9.06
CA HIS A 402 -4.42 4.80 -10.10
C HIS A 402 -3.32 3.79 -9.82
N GLY A 403 -3.69 2.55 -9.50
CA GLY A 403 -2.72 1.55 -9.11
C GLY A 403 -2.11 0.78 -10.28
N GLY A 404 -2.88 0.45 -11.33
CA GLY A 404 -2.39 -0.18 -12.56
C GLY A 404 -2.28 -1.71 -12.48
N THR A 405 -1.22 -2.30 -13.03
CA THR A 405 -1.04 -3.76 -13.11
C THR A 405 0.29 -4.21 -12.49
N ASN A 406 0.30 -5.32 -11.76
CA ASN A 406 1.49 -6.09 -11.42
C ASN A 406 1.90 -6.96 -12.62
N PHE A 407 2.60 -6.38 -13.61
CA PHE A 407 3.03 -7.13 -14.80
C PHE A 407 4.07 -8.23 -14.51
N GLY A 408 3.94 -9.37 -15.20
CA GLY A 408 4.90 -10.48 -15.08
C GLY A 408 4.90 -11.10 -13.68
N PHE A 409 6.06 -11.09 -13.02
CA PHE A 409 6.26 -11.64 -11.67
C PHE A 409 6.51 -10.56 -10.61
N MET A 410 6.08 -9.31 -10.84
CA MET A 410 6.33 -8.22 -9.88
C MET A 410 5.39 -8.19 -8.67
N ASN A 411 4.40 -9.10 -8.59
CA ASN A 411 3.42 -9.11 -7.50
C ASN A 411 4.08 -9.46 -6.16
N GLY A 412 3.66 -8.78 -5.09
CA GLY A 412 4.01 -9.16 -3.72
C GLY A 412 3.18 -10.32 -3.20
N ALA A 413 3.30 -10.57 -1.90
CA ALA A 413 2.45 -11.49 -1.16
C ALA A 413 2.25 -11.00 0.28
N THR A 414 1.25 -11.55 0.97
CA THR A 414 1.00 -11.31 2.40
C THR A 414 1.20 -12.61 3.19
N HIS A 415 1.49 -12.47 4.49
CA HIS A 415 1.70 -13.60 5.41
C HIS A 415 1.07 -13.31 6.79
N ILE A 416 -0.17 -12.79 6.79
CA ILE A 416 -0.90 -12.48 8.03
C ILE A 416 -1.37 -13.78 8.73
N ASP A 417 -1.89 -14.75 7.96
CA ASP A 417 -2.28 -16.09 8.46
C ASP A 417 -1.63 -17.25 7.69
N ARG A 418 -1.59 -17.13 6.36
CA ARG A 418 -0.92 -18.04 5.42
C ARG A 418 -0.22 -17.21 4.35
N HIS A 419 0.76 -17.78 3.66
CA HIS A 419 1.33 -17.10 2.49
C HIS A 419 0.27 -16.98 1.39
N ARG A 420 0.04 -15.77 0.87
CA ARG A 420 -0.87 -15.51 -0.26
C ARG A 420 -0.33 -14.43 -1.19
N GLY A 421 -0.11 -14.79 -2.44
CA GLY A 421 0.23 -13.84 -3.51
C GLY A 421 -0.86 -12.78 -3.70
N VAL A 422 -0.42 -11.54 -3.86
CA VAL A 422 -1.25 -10.43 -4.36
C VAL A 422 -1.59 -10.72 -5.82
N VAL A 423 -2.79 -10.34 -6.25
CA VAL A 423 -3.26 -10.60 -7.61
C VAL A 423 -2.50 -9.77 -8.66
N THR A 424 -2.66 -10.15 -9.93
CA THR A 424 -2.02 -9.46 -11.07
C THR A 424 -2.54 -8.03 -11.24
N SER A 425 -3.82 -7.78 -11.03
CA SER A 425 -4.40 -6.44 -11.15
C SER A 425 -4.18 -5.62 -9.87
N TYR A 426 -4.13 -4.31 -10.03
CA TYR A 426 -3.99 -3.31 -8.96
C TYR A 426 -4.71 -2.00 -9.36
N GLY A 427 -5.66 -2.06 -10.31
CA GLY A 427 -6.54 -0.94 -10.71
C GLY A 427 -7.96 -1.46 -10.99
N SER A 428 -9.00 -0.63 -10.79
CA SER A 428 -10.40 -1.14 -10.78
C SER A 428 -10.78 -1.71 -12.12
N ASP A 429 -11.68 -2.67 -12.23
CA ASP A 429 -12.36 -2.90 -13.49
C ASP A 429 -13.86 -2.78 -13.23
N GLY A 430 -14.51 -1.86 -13.94
CA GLY A 430 -15.88 -1.39 -13.66
C GLY A 430 -16.99 -2.39 -14.01
N GLY A 431 -16.76 -3.68 -13.73
CA GLY A 431 -17.67 -4.79 -13.99
C GLY A 431 -17.63 -5.81 -12.85
N TRP A 432 -18.65 -6.68 -12.79
CA TRP A 432 -18.91 -7.58 -11.66
C TRP A 432 -17.89 -8.70 -11.40
N CYS A 433 -16.77 -8.72 -12.13
CA CYS A 433 -15.62 -9.58 -11.89
C CYS A 433 -14.35 -8.84 -12.31
N LEU A 434 -13.51 -8.44 -11.35
CA LEU A 434 -12.07 -8.74 -11.25
C LEU A 434 -11.41 -7.85 -10.17
N ALA A 435 -10.22 -8.24 -9.74
CA ALA A 435 -9.67 -7.95 -8.42
C ALA A 435 -8.75 -6.71 -8.41
N ASP A 436 -8.99 -5.73 -7.51
CA ASP A 436 -8.34 -4.41 -7.48
C ASP A 436 -8.14 -3.86 -6.05
N TYR A 437 -7.25 -2.88 -5.92
CA TYR A 437 -7.19 -1.80 -4.93
C TYR A 437 -8.48 -0.99 -4.65
N ASP A 438 -9.54 -1.08 -5.44
CA ASP A 438 -10.69 -0.14 -5.55
C ASP A 438 -10.26 1.35 -5.63
N ALA A 439 -9.54 1.71 -6.70
CA ALA A 439 -8.92 3.02 -6.91
C ALA A 439 -9.84 4.11 -7.55
N LEU A 440 -9.31 5.33 -7.71
CA LEU A 440 -10.02 6.43 -8.42
C LEU A 440 -10.08 6.20 -9.94
N LEU A 441 -9.07 5.58 -10.53
CA LEU A 441 -9.11 5.12 -11.91
C LEU A 441 -9.06 3.60 -11.98
N THR A 442 -9.71 3.03 -12.99
CA THR A 442 -9.62 1.60 -13.35
C THR A 442 -8.18 1.20 -13.69
N GLU A 443 -7.87 -0.10 -13.75
CA GLU A 443 -6.61 -0.64 -14.29
C GLU A 443 -6.42 -0.18 -15.74
N ALA A 444 -7.50 -0.20 -16.52
CA ALA A 444 -7.55 0.39 -17.85
C ALA A 444 -7.46 1.94 -17.88
N GLY A 445 -7.59 2.62 -16.73
CA GLY A 445 -7.43 4.08 -16.59
C GLY A 445 -8.70 4.93 -16.80
N ASP A 446 -9.88 4.33 -16.74
CA ASP A 446 -11.20 4.96 -16.79
C ASP A 446 -11.61 5.56 -15.45
N TYR A 447 -12.63 6.43 -15.49
CA TYR A 447 -13.16 7.11 -14.31
C TYR A 447 -14.11 6.22 -13.51
N THR A 448 -14.00 6.26 -12.18
CA THR A 448 -14.96 5.61 -11.26
C THR A 448 -15.85 6.62 -10.54
N ASP A 449 -16.88 6.15 -9.82
CA ASP A 449 -17.71 7.01 -8.96
C ASP A 449 -16.90 7.77 -7.90
N LYS A 450 -15.78 7.19 -7.42
CA LYS A 450 -14.84 7.87 -6.50
C LYS A 450 -14.20 9.08 -7.15
N TYR A 451 -13.78 8.94 -8.41
CA TYR A 451 -13.20 10.04 -9.17
C TYR A 451 -14.20 11.18 -9.34
N PHE A 452 -15.44 10.89 -9.73
CA PHE A 452 -16.44 11.93 -9.95
C PHE A 452 -16.87 12.61 -8.64
N LYS A 453 -17.03 11.86 -7.54
CA LYS A 453 -17.32 12.44 -6.21
C LYS A 453 -16.21 13.35 -5.70
N LEU A 454 -14.94 12.98 -5.86
CA LEU A 454 -13.82 13.85 -5.49
C LEU A 454 -13.68 15.05 -6.44
N GLN A 455 -13.89 14.87 -7.75
CA GLN A 455 -13.90 15.98 -8.70
C GLN A 455 -15.03 16.97 -8.41
N GLU A 456 -16.22 16.50 -8.04
CA GLU A 456 -17.35 17.36 -7.62
C GLU A 456 -17.00 18.17 -6.38
N LEU A 457 -16.45 17.53 -5.34
CA LEU A 457 -15.96 18.18 -4.13
C LEU A 457 -14.91 19.26 -4.46
N PHE A 458 -13.93 18.95 -5.31
CA PHE A 458 -12.92 19.91 -5.74
C PHE A 458 -13.50 21.05 -6.60
N LYS A 459 -14.45 20.77 -7.51
CA LYS A 459 -15.18 21.80 -8.27
C LYS A 459 -15.94 22.76 -7.33
N TYR A 460 -16.58 22.25 -6.29
CA TYR A 460 -17.24 23.07 -5.28
C TYR A 460 -16.25 23.96 -4.53
N ILE A 461 -15.14 23.39 -4.05
CA ILE A 461 -14.12 24.11 -3.27
C ILE A 461 -13.40 25.18 -4.10
N PHE A 462 -13.02 24.87 -5.35
CA PHE A 462 -12.36 25.83 -6.24
C PHE A 462 -13.33 26.82 -6.90
N GLY A 463 -14.61 26.46 -7.04
CA GLY A 463 -15.61 27.25 -7.78
C GLY A 463 -16.45 28.22 -6.95
N THR A 464 -16.55 28.05 -5.63
CA THR A 464 -17.44 28.85 -4.76
C THR A 464 -16.85 30.18 -4.25
N GLN A 465 -15.68 30.57 -4.73
CA GLN A 465 -15.07 31.86 -4.37
C GLN A 465 -14.62 32.63 -5.60
N LEU A 466 -15.44 33.62 -5.97
CA LEU A 466 -15.10 35.00 -6.35
C LEU A 466 -16.21 35.58 -7.27
N PRO A 467 -16.46 36.90 -7.28
CA PRO A 467 -17.36 37.53 -8.25
C PRO A 467 -16.90 37.26 -9.68
N ILE A 468 -17.83 37.33 -10.65
CA ILE A 468 -17.68 36.84 -12.05
C ILE A 468 -16.34 37.18 -12.72
N TYR A 469 -15.77 38.36 -12.44
CA TYR A 469 -14.49 38.82 -13.00
C TYR A 469 -13.24 38.11 -12.46
N TRP A 470 -13.33 37.41 -11.32
CA TRP A 470 -12.18 36.81 -10.59
C TRP A 470 -12.25 35.27 -10.52
N ARG A 471 -13.10 34.63 -11.32
CA ARG A 471 -13.26 33.16 -11.32
C ARG A 471 -11.91 32.45 -11.44
N VAL A 472 -11.64 31.56 -10.48
CA VAL A 472 -10.50 30.64 -10.49
C VAL A 472 -10.47 29.88 -11.82
N THR A 473 -9.27 29.60 -12.34
CA THR A 473 -9.08 28.79 -13.55
C THR A 473 -9.91 27.51 -13.41
N PRO A 474 -10.85 27.21 -14.33
CA PRO A 474 -11.65 26.00 -14.24
C PRO A 474 -10.74 24.77 -14.23
N LEU A 475 -11.18 23.69 -13.58
CA LEU A 475 -10.46 22.42 -13.68
C LEU A 475 -10.24 22.05 -15.15
N PRO A 476 -9.08 21.48 -15.51
CA PRO A 476 -8.82 21.02 -16.87
C PRO A 476 -9.94 20.13 -17.40
N LEU A 477 -10.15 20.18 -18.72
CA LEU A 477 -11.06 19.24 -19.39
C LEU A 477 -10.61 17.80 -19.09
N LEU A 478 -11.60 16.92 -18.93
CA LEU A 478 -11.35 15.49 -18.79
C LEU A 478 -10.72 14.95 -20.08
N PRO A 479 -9.60 14.22 -20.02
CA PRO A 479 -9.16 13.41 -21.15
C PRO A 479 -10.24 12.42 -21.58
N GLU A 480 -10.33 12.18 -22.89
CA GLU A 480 -11.26 11.18 -23.44
C GLU A 480 -10.93 9.78 -22.92
N PRO A 481 -11.93 8.92 -22.64
CA PRO A 481 -11.69 7.53 -22.28
C PRO A 481 -10.86 6.79 -23.33
N THR A 482 -9.94 5.93 -22.89
CA THR A 482 -9.12 5.13 -23.81
C THR A 482 -10.02 4.06 -24.46
N PRO A 483 -10.03 3.94 -25.81
CA PRO A 483 -10.92 3.01 -26.50
C PRO A 483 -10.62 1.56 -26.11
N LYS A 484 -11.68 0.77 -26.00
CA LYS A 484 -11.64 -0.67 -25.71
C LYS A 484 -12.22 -1.42 -26.89
N THR A 485 -11.73 -2.64 -27.13
CA THR A 485 -12.21 -3.51 -28.20
C THR A 485 -12.36 -4.93 -27.68
N VAL A 486 -13.34 -5.65 -28.22
CA VAL A 486 -13.54 -7.08 -27.98
C VAL A 486 -12.90 -7.81 -29.15
N TYR A 487 -11.87 -8.61 -28.86
CA TYR A 487 -11.23 -9.45 -29.86
C TYR A 487 -12.03 -10.76 -30.06
N PRO A 488 -12.02 -11.35 -31.27
CA PRO A 488 -12.54 -12.70 -31.49
C PRO A 488 -11.81 -13.73 -30.60
N SER A 489 -12.47 -14.84 -30.30
CA SER A 489 -11.85 -15.99 -29.64
C SER A 489 -10.62 -16.48 -30.43
N VAL A 490 -9.55 -16.80 -29.71
CA VAL A 490 -8.31 -17.35 -30.28
C VAL A 490 -8.13 -18.77 -29.77
N ASP A 491 -8.27 -19.75 -30.66
CA ASP A 491 -7.97 -21.15 -30.33
C ASP A 491 -6.44 -21.38 -30.44
N PRO A 492 -5.76 -21.83 -29.37
CA PRO A 492 -4.33 -22.11 -29.42
C PRO A 492 -4.06 -23.36 -30.26
N SER A 493 -3.61 -23.16 -31.50
CA SER A 493 -3.33 -24.23 -32.47
C SER A 493 -1.98 -24.93 -32.28
N LEU A 494 -1.10 -24.38 -31.42
CA LEU A 494 0.24 -24.89 -31.14
C LEU A 494 0.45 -25.00 -29.64
N TYR A 495 1.02 -26.11 -29.19
CA TYR A 495 1.47 -26.31 -27.81
C TYR A 495 2.82 -27.04 -27.80
N LEU A 496 3.61 -26.81 -26.75
CA LEU A 496 4.84 -27.55 -26.48
C LEU A 496 4.80 -27.98 -25.00
N PRO A 497 4.77 -29.29 -24.69
CA PRO A 497 4.84 -29.78 -23.32
C PRO A 497 6.09 -29.26 -22.61
N LEU A 498 5.99 -28.96 -21.31
CA LEU A 498 7.15 -28.49 -20.54
C LEU A 498 8.32 -29.48 -20.62
N TRP A 499 8.03 -30.79 -20.63
CA TRP A 499 9.03 -31.86 -20.77
C TRP A 499 9.83 -31.78 -22.07
N ASP A 500 9.16 -31.53 -23.19
CA ASP A 500 9.78 -31.33 -24.50
C ASP A 500 10.48 -29.96 -24.60
N ALA A 501 10.01 -28.97 -23.83
CA ALA A 501 10.66 -27.67 -23.74
C ALA A 501 12.00 -27.72 -22.97
N LEU A 502 12.18 -28.66 -22.04
CA LEU A 502 13.40 -28.75 -21.21
C LEU A 502 14.69 -28.89 -22.04
N GLN A 503 14.63 -29.53 -23.21
CA GLN A 503 15.79 -29.71 -24.09
C GLN A 503 16.34 -28.39 -24.67
N TYR A 504 15.54 -27.33 -24.66
CA TYR A 504 15.91 -25.99 -25.13
C TYR A 504 16.32 -25.04 -23.99
N LEU A 505 16.25 -25.49 -22.74
CA LEU A 505 16.67 -24.71 -21.58
C LEU A 505 18.20 -24.82 -21.36
N ASN A 506 18.71 -23.95 -20.49
CA ASN A 506 20.10 -24.01 -20.04
C ASN A 506 20.45 -25.38 -19.42
N ARG A 507 21.73 -25.76 -19.50
CA ARG A 507 22.22 -27.00 -18.88
C ARG A 507 21.84 -27.07 -17.39
N PRO A 508 21.42 -28.24 -16.87
CA PRO A 508 21.01 -28.37 -15.48
C PRO A 508 22.16 -28.08 -14.52
N VAL A 509 21.84 -27.42 -13.40
CA VAL A 509 22.76 -27.27 -12.26
C VAL A 509 22.75 -28.58 -11.47
N ILE A 510 23.93 -29.22 -11.36
CA ILE A 510 24.09 -30.42 -10.52
C ILE A 510 24.53 -29.99 -9.12
N SER A 511 23.80 -30.46 -8.10
CA SER A 511 24.10 -30.20 -6.69
C SER A 511 23.68 -31.41 -5.84
N ASN A 512 24.45 -31.69 -4.78
CA ASN A 512 24.15 -32.75 -3.82
C ASN A 512 23.06 -32.33 -2.81
N ILE A 513 22.70 -31.04 -2.78
CA ILE A 513 21.63 -30.46 -1.95
C ILE A 513 20.72 -29.58 -2.80
N PRO A 514 19.41 -29.48 -2.50
CA PRO A 514 18.55 -28.49 -3.15
C PRO A 514 19.02 -27.08 -2.77
N LEU A 515 19.24 -26.24 -3.78
CA LEU A 515 19.58 -24.82 -3.64
C LEU A 515 18.34 -23.97 -3.95
N ASN A 516 18.02 -22.99 -3.11
CA ASN A 516 16.98 -22.00 -3.43
C ASN A 516 17.35 -21.19 -4.68
N MET A 517 16.34 -20.63 -5.34
CA MET A 517 16.47 -20.04 -6.67
C MET A 517 17.47 -18.88 -6.73
N GLU A 518 17.61 -18.11 -5.66
CA GLU A 518 18.55 -17.00 -5.52
C GLU A 518 20.01 -17.46 -5.46
N ASN A 519 20.26 -18.70 -4.99
CA ASN A 519 21.60 -19.28 -4.85
C ASN A 519 21.98 -20.22 -6.00
N LEU A 520 21.15 -20.32 -7.06
CA LEU A 520 21.53 -21.03 -8.27
C LEU A 520 22.75 -20.34 -8.93
N PRO A 521 23.77 -21.09 -9.38
CA PRO A 521 24.97 -20.55 -10.04
C PRO A 521 24.69 -20.17 -11.51
N ILE A 522 23.65 -19.37 -11.73
CA ILE A 522 23.20 -18.87 -13.04
C ILE A 522 23.22 -17.33 -13.05
N ASN A 523 22.94 -16.72 -14.21
CA ASN A 523 22.82 -15.27 -14.38
C ASN A 523 24.02 -14.50 -13.78
N ASN A 524 25.23 -14.96 -14.11
CA ASN A 524 26.51 -14.43 -13.61
C ASN A 524 26.62 -14.41 -12.07
N GLY A 525 25.98 -15.37 -11.39
CA GLY A 525 25.98 -15.47 -9.92
C GLY A 525 24.91 -14.64 -9.22
N ASN A 526 23.97 -14.04 -9.95
CA ASN A 526 22.80 -13.35 -9.35
C ASN A 526 21.65 -14.31 -9.00
N GLY A 527 21.74 -15.58 -9.40
CA GLY A 527 20.66 -16.55 -9.24
C GLY A 527 19.46 -16.26 -10.14
N GLN A 528 18.34 -16.89 -9.82
CA GLN A 528 17.06 -16.67 -10.47
C GLN A 528 16.18 -15.84 -9.56
N SER A 529 15.72 -14.67 -10.01
CA SER A 529 14.85 -13.79 -9.22
C SER A 529 13.37 -14.14 -9.31
N TYR A 530 12.93 -14.70 -10.44
CA TYR A 530 11.52 -14.87 -10.79
C TYR A 530 11.24 -16.18 -11.51
N GLY A 531 9.97 -16.57 -11.60
CA GLY A 531 9.50 -17.71 -12.39
C GLY A 531 9.56 -19.04 -11.64
N LEU A 532 9.95 -20.11 -12.35
CA LEU A 532 9.90 -21.49 -11.86
C LEU A 532 11.30 -22.12 -11.87
N VAL A 533 11.60 -22.96 -10.88
CA VAL A 533 12.81 -23.81 -10.82
C VAL A 533 12.42 -25.27 -10.77
N LEU A 534 12.88 -26.06 -11.74
CA LEU A 534 12.73 -27.53 -11.75
C LEU A 534 13.91 -28.19 -11.03
N TYR A 535 13.60 -28.93 -9.98
CA TYR A 535 14.54 -29.82 -9.29
C TYR A 535 14.27 -31.26 -9.75
N GLU A 536 15.33 -32.03 -9.98
CA GLU A 536 15.24 -33.43 -10.42
C GLU A 536 16.19 -34.30 -9.59
N THR A 537 15.74 -35.49 -9.20
CA THR A 537 16.58 -36.54 -8.60
C THR A 537 16.10 -37.93 -9.01
N THR A 538 16.93 -38.95 -8.83
CA THR A 538 16.56 -40.36 -9.08
C THR A 538 16.38 -41.10 -7.77
N ILE A 539 15.26 -41.82 -7.63
CA ILE A 539 14.93 -42.60 -6.44
C ILE A 539 14.69 -44.07 -6.79
N CYS A 540 15.05 -44.97 -5.87
CA CYS A 540 14.92 -46.42 -6.03
C CYS A 540 13.97 -47.10 -5.01
N SER A 541 13.30 -46.32 -4.16
CA SER A 541 12.28 -46.82 -3.23
C SER A 541 11.11 -45.85 -3.15
N GLY A 542 9.91 -46.37 -2.89
CA GLY A 542 8.78 -45.55 -2.46
C GLY A 542 8.93 -45.09 -1.00
N GLY A 543 7.97 -44.33 -0.49
CA GLY A 543 8.03 -43.76 0.86
C GLY A 543 7.14 -42.53 0.99
N ARG A 544 7.56 -41.55 1.80
CA ARG A 544 6.89 -40.25 1.93
C ARG A 544 7.89 -39.15 1.61
N LEU A 545 7.55 -38.31 0.63
CA LEU A 545 8.21 -37.02 0.42
C LEU A 545 7.74 -36.04 1.49
N HIS A 546 8.68 -35.30 2.07
CA HIS A 546 8.40 -34.11 2.85
C HIS A 546 9.24 -32.95 2.33
N ALA A 547 8.64 -31.79 2.07
CA ALA A 547 9.36 -30.56 1.72
C ALA A 547 8.53 -29.29 2.01
N ASP A 548 9.22 -28.22 2.41
CA ASP A 548 8.67 -26.86 2.51
C ASP A 548 8.80 -26.18 1.14
N ALA A 549 7.84 -26.41 0.25
CA ALA A 549 7.79 -25.76 -1.05
C ALA A 549 7.37 -24.28 -0.88
N GLN A 550 8.17 -23.36 -1.41
CA GLN A 550 7.94 -21.92 -1.30
C GLN A 550 7.73 -21.32 -2.69
N ASP A 551 6.52 -21.00 -3.13
CA ASP A 551 5.23 -21.06 -2.41
C ASP A 551 4.39 -22.32 -2.68
N MET A 552 4.63 -22.97 -3.83
CA MET A 552 3.92 -24.17 -4.27
C MET A 552 4.85 -25.01 -5.17
N ALA A 553 4.72 -26.33 -5.12
CA ALA A 553 5.38 -27.23 -6.06
C ALA A 553 4.49 -28.37 -6.56
N GLN A 554 4.45 -28.56 -7.88
CA GLN A 554 3.86 -29.76 -8.50
C GLN A 554 4.90 -30.88 -8.47
N VAL A 555 4.53 -32.07 -8.00
CA VAL A 555 5.44 -33.21 -7.81
C VAL A 555 5.11 -34.32 -8.81
N PHE A 556 6.12 -34.79 -9.52
CA PHE A 556 6.01 -35.84 -10.54
C PHE A 556 6.94 -37.02 -10.24
N LEU A 557 6.48 -38.21 -10.61
CA LEU A 557 7.27 -39.43 -10.71
C LEU A 557 7.29 -39.87 -12.17
N ASN A 558 8.45 -39.73 -12.81
CA ASN A 558 8.58 -39.67 -14.26
C ASN A 558 7.72 -38.52 -14.82
N GLU A 559 6.71 -38.85 -15.62
CA GLU A 559 5.75 -37.90 -16.19
C GLU A 559 4.39 -37.93 -15.46
N THR A 560 4.21 -38.85 -14.51
CA THR A 560 2.97 -38.99 -13.74
C THR A 560 2.96 -38.01 -12.57
N SER A 561 1.97 -37.12 -12.52
CA SER A 561 1.75 -36.24 -11.37
C SER A 561 1.33 -37.04 -10.15
N LEU A 562 1.98 -36.80 -9.01
CA LEU A 562 1.62 -37.36 -7.70
C LEU A 562 0.80 -36.38 -6.85
N GLY A 563 0.83 -35.08 -7.14
CA GLY A 563 0.12 -34.05 -6.39
C GLY A 563 0.85 -32.72 -6.30
N ILE A 564 0.42 -31.91 -5.34
CA ILE A 564 0.93 -30.55 -5.09
C ILE A 564 1.38 -30.44 -3.64
N LEU A 565 2.58 -29.87 -3.43
CA LEU A 565 3.05 -29.35 -2.16
C LEU A 565 2.78 -27.85 -2.07
N ALA A 566 2.35 -27.36 -0.91
CA ALA A 566 2.09 -25.93 -0.65
C ALA A 566 2.07 -25.65 0.87
N ASP A 567 1.87 -24.38 1.26
CA ASP A 567 1.62 -24.01 2.66
C ASP A 567 0.43 -24.80 3.25
N GLY A 568 0.68 -25.53 4.35
CA GLY A 568 -0.25 -26.49 4.95
C GLY A 568 -0.29 -27.90 4.32
N PHE A 569 0.34 -28.12 3.17
CA PHE A 569 0.38 -29.41 2.45
C PHE A 569 1.83 -29.80 2.11
N GLN A 570 2.59 -30.24 3.11
CA GLN A 570 4.03 -30.50 2.99
C GLN A 570 4.42 -31.97 2.77
N ASN A 571 3.45 -32.88 2.56
CA ASN A 571 3.71 -34.32 2.46
C ASN A 571 3.01 -34.95 1.24
N ILE A 572 3.72 -35.79 0.49
CA ILE A 572 3.18 -36.62 -0.59
C ILE A 572 3.70 -38.05 -0.43
N ASP A 573 2.81 -39.04 -0.54
CA ASP A 573 3.20 -40.45 -0.51
C ASP A 573 3.68 -40.89 -1.91
N ILE A 574 4.88 -41.48 -1.96
CA ILE A 574 5.53 -41.98 -3.18
C ILE A 574 5.20 -43.48 -3.32
N PRO A 575 4.62 -43.94 -4.44
CA PRO A 575 4.30 -45.35 -4.65
C PRO A 575 5.56 -46.25 -4.61
N LYS A 576 5.38 -47.54 -4.29
CA LYS A 576 6.48 -48.51 -4.27
C LYS A 576 7.10 -48.63 -5.67
N ILE A 577 8.41 -48.42 -5.75
CA ILE A 577 9.20 -48.57 -6.98
C ILE A 577 9.68 -50.01 -7.07
N THR A 578 9.29 -50.72 -8.13
CA THR A 578 9.60 -52.14 -8.35
C THR A 578 10.83 -52.38 -9.22
N VAL A 579 11.36 -51.34 -9.90
CA VAL A 579 12.49 -51.44 -10.82
C VAL A 579 13.48 -50.29 -10.59
N CYS A 580 14.64 -50.61 -10.02
CA CYS A 580 15.79 -49.72 -9.89
C CYS A 580 16.87 -50.19 -10.87
N ASN A 581 16.92 -49.62 -12.07
CA ASN A 581 18.02 -49.88 -13.01
C ASN A 581 19.23 -49.05 -12.57
N SER A 582 20.30 -49.74 -12.17
CA SER A 582 21.53 -49.19 -11.62
C SER A 582 22.65 -49.14 -12.66
N GLU A 583 22.49 -48.34 -13.71
CA GLU A 583 23.56 -48.03 -14.66
C GLU A 583 23.62 -46.51 -14.87
N ILE A 584 24.84 -45.95 -14.77
CA ILE A 584 25.17 -44.51 -14.81
C ILE A 584 25.66 -44.15 -16.21
#